data_AF-A0AAW3FC85-F1
#
_entry.id   AF-A0AAW3FC85-F1
#
_cell.length_a   1.000
_cell.length_b   1.000
_cell.length_c   1.000
_cell.angle_alpha   90.00
_cell.angle_beta   90.00
_cell.angle_gamma   90.00
#
_symmetry.space_group_name_H-M   'P 1'
#
loop_
_entity.id
_entity.type
_entity.pdbx_description
1 polymer ?
#
loop_
_entity_poly.entity_id
_entity_poly.type
_entity_poly.pdbx_seq_one_letter_code
_entity_poly.pdbx_strand_id
1 'polypeptide(L)'
;MDVIEFQFTPHFMYIVATHLIVCVIMWVLVFCAIFVDLWDRIYTQKKLGKPIDSHSMRKTLGKLGEYWRVLLIAFIVDAVVFIACTLLNIKTMPAITILVSIGLLIIEAKSLIEHARERKSKIKDIQNIIQSVVKASSDKDAKKVIAAVADYIGGDSDKATIE
;
A
#
# COMPACT_ATOMS: atom_id res chain seq x y z
N MET A 1 -35.85 37.37 -17.04
CA MET A 1 -34.64 36.79 -16.45
C MET A 1 -35.07 35.44 -15.94
N ASP A 2 -34.90 34.41 -16.77
CA ASP A 2 -35.17 33.03 -16.36
C ASP A 2 -34.15 32.68 -15.29
N VAL A 3 -34.61 32.72 -14.04
CA VAL A 3 -33.92 32.04 -12.95
C VAL A 3 -33.76 30.61 -13.42
N ILE A 4 -32.51 30.20 -13.58
CA ILE A 4 -32.13 28.83 -13.90
C ILE A 4 -32.75 27.97 -12.80
N GLU A 5 -33.96 27.45 -13.04
CA GLU A 5 -34.43 26.31 -12.29
C GLU A 5 -33.44 25.21 -12.63
N PHE A 6 -32.51 24.99 -11.71
CA PHE A 6 -31.66 23.82 -11.69
C PHE A 6 -32.59 22.63 -11.48
N GLN A 7 -33.27 22.23 -12.55
CA GLN A 7 -34.22 21.14 -12.56
C GLN A 7 -33.39 19.89 -12.27
N PHE A 8 -33.47 19.40 -11.02
CA PHE A 8 -32.97 18.09 -10.58
C PHE A 8 -33.75 16.99 -11.30
N THR A 9 -33.57 16.93 -12.61
CA THR A 9 -34.18 15.93 -13.47
C THR A 9 -33.67 14.57 -12.99
N PRO A 10 -34.50 13.52 -12.95
CA PRO A 10 -34.06 12.18 -12.56
C PRO A 10 -32.80 11.71 -13.31
N HIS A 11 -32.68 12.11 -14.58
CA HIS A 11 -31.50 11.87 -15.40
C HIS A 11 -30.22 12.53 -14.87
N PHE A 12 -30.28 13.80 -14.44
CA PHE A 12 -29.14 14.50 -13.87
C PHE A 12 -28.71 13.85 -12.55
N MET A 13 -29.67 13.51 -11.68
CA MET A 13 -29.40 12.80 -10.41
C MET A 13 -28.72 11.44 -10.65
N TYR A 14 -29.16 10.68 -11.65
CA TYR A 14 -28.54 9.41 -12.02
C TYR A 14 -27.07 9.59 -12.41
N ILE A 15 -26.75 10.57 -13.26
CA ILE A 15 -25.37 10.82 -13.69
C ILE A 15 -24.50 11.20 -12.48
N VAL A 16 -24.96 12.14 -11.65
CA VAL A 16 -24.23 12.55 -10.43
C VAL A 16 -24.01 11.36 -9.50
N ALA A 17 -25.05 10.55 -9.26
CA ALA A 17 -24.95 9.37 -8.41
C ALA A 17 -23.92 8.36 -8.94
N THR A 18 -23.96 8.06 -10.24
CA THR A 18 -22.97 7.15 -10.85
C THR A 18 -21.55 7.68 -10.73
N HIS A 19 -21.34 8.98 -10.93
CA HIS A 19 -20.04 9.62 -10.79
C HIS A 19 -19.48 9.49 -9.36
N LEU A 20 -20.32 9.80 -8.36
CA LEU A 20 -19.94 9.69 -6.95
C LEU A 20 -19.67 8.24 -6.52
N ILE A 21 -20.50 7.28 -6.96
CA ILE A 21 -20.31 5.86 -6.67
C ILE A 21 -18.96 5.37 -7.19
N VAL A 22 -18.58 5.76 -8.42
CA VAL A 22 -17.27 5.37 -8.98
C VAL A 22 -16.12 5.95 -8.15
N CYS A 23 -16.19 7.22 -7.75
CA CYS A 23 -15.17 7.82 -6.87
C CYS A 23 -15.04 7.06 -5.54
N VAL A 24 -16.17 6.78 -4.89
CA VAL A 24 -16.19 6.05 -3.61
C VAL A 24 -15.61 4.65 -3.76
N ILE A 25 -15.99 3.91 -4.82
CA ILE A 25 -15.43 2.57 -5.08
C ILE A 25 -13.91 2.65 -5.24
N MET A 26 -13.41 3.61 -6.03
CA MET A 26 -11.97 3.78 -6.23
C MET A 26 -11.23 4.09 -4.93
N TRP A 27 -11.80 4.94 -4.07
CA TRP A 27 -11.21 5.25 -2.76
C TRP A 27 -11.18 4.05 -1.83
N VAL A 28 -12.28 3.29 -1.77
CA VAL A 28 -12.35 2.05 -0.99
C VAL A 28 -11.30 1.05 -1.46
N LEU A 29 -11.09 0.90 -2.77
CA LEU A 29 -10.05 0.02 -3.31
C LEU A 29 -8.64 0.45 -2.86
N VAL A 30 -8.33 1.75 -2.91
CA VAL A 30 -7.04 2.28 -2.43
C VAL A 30 -6.87 1.99 -0.94
N PHE A 31 -7.88 2.26 -0.11
CA PHE A 31 -7.81 1.97 1.32
C PHE A 31 -7.65 0.47 1.61
N CYS A 32 -8.40 -0.38 0.90
CA CYS A 32 -8.23 -1.83 0.99
C CYS A 32 -6.80 -2.25 0.65
N ALA A 33 -6.16 -1.67 -0.37
CA ALA A 33 -4.77 -1.98 -0.71
C ALA A 33 -3.79 -1.60 0.41
N ILE A 34 -3.97 -0.44 1.04
CA ILE A 34 -3.17 -0.02 2.20
C ILE A 34 -3.38 -0.98 3.39
N PHE A 35 -4.61 -1.45 3.63
CA PHE A 35 -4.87 -2.41 4.70
C PHE A 35 -4.30 -3.80 4.42
N VAL A 36 -4.36 -4.27 3.17
CA VAL A 36 -3.73 -5.53 2.75
C VAL A 36 -2.22 -5.44 2.91
N ASP A 37 -1.62 -4.32 2.54
CA ASP A 37 -0.20 -4.02 2.76
C ASP A 37 0.17 -4.05 4.25
N LEU A 38 -0.62 -3.41 5.12
CA LEU A 38 -0.41 -3.47 6.56
C LEU A 38 -0.57 -4.89 7.12
N TRP A 39 -1.59 -5.62 6.67
CA TRP A 39 -1.83 -6.99 7.09
C TRP A 39 -0.66 -7.91 6.72
N ASP A 40 -0.15 -7.83 5.48
CA ASP A 40 1.00 -8.65 5.05
C ASP A 40 2.26 -8.34 5.87
N ARG A 41 2.49 -7.07 6.23
CA ARG A 41 3.58 -6.68 7.14
C ARG A 41 3.41 -7.32 8.52
N ILE A 42 2.24 -7.21 9.15
CA ILE A 42 1.97 -7.78 10.49
C ILE A 42 2.09 -9.31 10.44
N TYR A 43 1.54 -9.95 9.41
CA TYR A 43 1.64 -11.39 9.20
C TYR A 43 3.10 -11.85 9.07
N THR A 44 3.90 -11.11 8.31
CA THR A 44 5.32 -11.41 8.11
C THR A 44 6.12 -11.26 9.39
N GLN A 45 5.91 -10.19 10.18
CA GLN A 45 6.58 -10.01 11.47
C GLN A 45 6.26 -11.14 12.46
N LYS A 46 4.97 -11.53 12.54
CA LYS A 46 4.54 -12.68 13.36
C LYS A 46 5.21 -13.98 12.94
N LYS A 47 5.35 -14.24 11.64
CA LYS A 47 6.04 -15.44 11.13
C LYS A 47 7.54 -15.46 11.40
N LEU A 48 8.18 -14.29 11.42
CA LEU A 48 9.61 -14.15 11.68
C LEU A 48 9.92 -14.06 13.19
N GLY A 49 8.91 -14.07 14.06
CA GLY A 49 9.09 -13.94 15.50
C GLY A 49 9.59 -12.56 15.95
N LYS A 50 9.50 -11.56 15.07
CA LYS A 50 9.93 -10.18 15.35
C LYS A 50 8.81 -9.41 16.08
N PRO A 51 9.14 -8.48 17.00
CA PRO A 51 8.13 -7.67 17.67
C PRO A 51 7.37 -6.81 16.65
N ILE A 52 6.06 -6.66 16.87
CA ILE A 52 5.23 -5.79 16.04
C ILE A 52 5.59 -4.34 16.36
N ASP A 53 6.23 -3.67 15.40
CA ASP A 53 6.68 -2.31 15.56
C ASP A 53 5.52 -1.30 15.39
N SER A 54 5.36 -0.43 16.39
CA SER A 54 4.38 0.67 16.37
C SER A 54 4.73 1.77 15.38
N HIS A 55 6.01 1.96 15.05
CA HIS A 55 6.46 2.95 14.08
C HIS A 55 5.99 2.58 12.67
N SER A 56 6.03 1.30 12.31
CA SER A 56 5.47 0.77 11.06
C SER A 56 3.98 1.07 10.88
N MET A 57 3.18 1.01 11.96
CA MET A 57 1.76 1.40 11.91
C MET A 57 1.56 2.90 11.67
N ARG A 58 2.40 3.76 12.29
CA ARG A 58 2.36 5.21 12.07
C ARG A 58 2.70 5.56 10.63
N LYS A 59 3.61 4.82 9.99
CA LYS A 59 3.93 4.97 8.56
C LYS A 59 2.71 4.68 7.68
N THR A 60 1.93 3.65 7.99
CA THR A 60 0.67 3.36 7.28
C THR A 60 -0.38 4.46 7.47
N LEU A 61 -0.50 5.02 8.68
CA LEU A 61 -1.37 6.19 8.89
C LEU A 61 -0.89 7.42 8.10
N GLY A 62 0.43 7.59 7.96
CA GLY A 62 1.03 8.60 7.09
C GLY A 62 0.61 8.42 5.63
N LYS A 63 0.77 7.20 5.08
CA LYS A 63 0.29 6.83 3.73
C LYS A 63 -1.19 7.11 3.56
N LEU A 64 -2.02 6.71 4.54
CA LEU A 64 -3.47 6.93 4.52
C LEU A 64 -3.79 8.43 4.40
N GLY A 65 -3.14 9.27 5.21
CA GLY A 65 -3.34 10.72 5.18
C GLY A 65 -2.83 11.36 3.89
N GLU A 66 -1.68 10.94 3.37
CA GLU A 66 -1.14 11.42 2.09
C GLU A 66 -2.06 11.04 0.92
N TYR A 67 -2.49 9.78 0.85
CA TYR A 67 -3.31 9.27 -0.24
C TYR A 67 -4.70 9.89 -0.19
N TRP A 68 -5.26 10.08 1.01
CA TRP A 68 -6.50 10.82 1.19
C TRP A 68 -6.44 12.24 0.63
N ARG A 69 -5.36 12.98 0.90
CA ARG A 69 -5.18 14.34 0.36
C ARG A 69 -5.12 14.35 -1.17
N VAL A 70 -4.38 13.41 -1.77
CA VAL A 70 -4.24 13.31 -3.23
C VAL A 70 -5.57 12.91 -3.88
N LEU A 71 -6.30 11.97 -3.28
CA LEU A 71 -7.64 11.55 -3.74
C LEU A 71 -8.66 12.68 -3.65
N LEU A 72 -8.61 13.51 -2.59
CA LEU A 72 -9.47 14.70 -2.48
C LEU A 72 -9.17 15.73 -3.57
N ILE A 73 -7.90 16.00 -3.87
CA ILE A 73 -7.54 16.91 -4.95
C ILE A 73 -8.05 16.37 -6.29
N ALA A 74 -7.85 15.07 -6.57
CA ALA A 74 -8.35 14.42 -7.77
C ALA A 74 -9.88 14.55 -7.91
N PHE A 75 -10.61 14.36 -6.81
CA PHE A 75 -12.06 14.50 -6.77
C PHE A 75 -12.53 15.94 -7.02
N ILE A 76 -11.84 16.94 -6.46
CA ILE A 76 -12.15 18.35 -6.74
C ILE A 76 -11.97 18.65 -8.23
N VAL A 77 -10.89 18.16 -8.84
CA VAL A 77 -10.65 18.34 -10.28
C VAL A 77 -11.76 17.66 -11.09
N ASP A 78 -12.12 16.42 -10.78
CA ASP A 78 -13.21 15.72 -11.46
C ASP A 78 -14.55 16.44 -11.29
N ALA A 79 -14.84 17.02 -10.12
CA ALA A 79 -16.05 17.80 -9.88
C ALA A 79 -16.10 19.07 -10.75
N VAL A 80 -14.98 19.79 -10.89
CA VAL A 80 -14.89 20.97 -11.77
C VAL A 80 -15.08 20.56 -13.23
N VAL A 81 -14.41 19.49 -13.68
CA VAL A 81 -14.57 18.95 -15.04
C VAL A 81 -16.00 18.49 -15.29
N PHE A 82 -16.61 17.83 -14.31
CA PHE A 82 -18.01 17.38 -14.37
C PHE A 82 -18.96 18.55 -14.58
N ILE A 83 -18.83 19.62 -13.79
CA ILE A 83 -19.66 20.82 -13.93
C ILE A 83 -19.44 21.47 -15.30
N ALA A 84 -18.19 21.69 -15.70
CA ALA A 84 -17.85 22.32 -16.97
C ALA A 84 -18.40 21.54 -18.18
N CYS A 85 -18.25 20.22 -18.18
CA CYS A 85 -18.75 19.38 -19.26
C CYS A 85 -20.28 19.24 -19.24
N THR A 86 -20.92 19.23 -18.07
CA THR A 86 -22.39 19.25 -17.97
C THR A 86 -22.95 20.51 -18.62
N LEU A 87 -22.31 21.68 -18.43
CA LEU A 87 -22.71 22.93 -19.10
C LEU A 87 -22.59 22.85 -20.63
N LEU A 88 -21.65 22.05 -21.14
CA LEU A 88 -21.45 21.81 -22.57
C LEU A 88 -22.26 20.60 -23.10
N ASN A 89 -23.11 20.01 -22.26
CA ASN A 89 -23.89 18.80 -22.57
C ASN A 89 -23.02 17.58 -22.96
N ILE A 90 -21.79 17.51 -22.41
CA ILE A 90 -20.82 16.44 -22.61
C ILE A 90 -20.86 15.51 -21.39
N LYS A 91 -21.06 14.22 -21.62
CA LYS A 91 -21.00 13.20 -20.56
C LYS A 91 -19.54 12.95 -20.14
N THR A 92 -19.29 12.96 -18.83
CA THR A 92 -17.96 12.72 -18.26
C THR A 92 -17.96 11.64 -17.18
N MET A 93 -16.78 11.08 -16.93
CA MET A 93 -16.48 10.15 -15.85
C MET A 93 -15.36 10.74 -14.98
N PRO A 94 -15.20 10.31 -13.72
CA PRO A 94 -14.16 10.81 -12.82
C PRO A 94 -12.77 10.28 -13.21
N ALA A 95 -12.27 10.73 -14.36
CA ALA A 95 -11.08 10.18 -15.00
C ALA A 95 -9.83 10.41 -14.15
N ILE A 96 -9.73 11.55 -13.46
CA ILE A 96 -8.55 11.89 -12.66
C ILE A 96 -8.50 11.01 -11.40
N THR A 97 -9.62 10.84 -10.70
CA THR A 97 -9.74 9.96 -9.53
C THR A 97 -9.44 8.52 -9.90
N ILE A 98 -9.93 8.03 -11.04
CA ILE A 98 -9.62 6.68 -11.54
C ILE A 98 -8.10 6.53 -11.78
N LEU A 99 -7.49 7.47 -12.51
CA LEU A 99 -6.06 7.42 -12.85
C LEU A 99 -5.18 7.44 -11.60
N VAL A 100 -5.45 8.37 -10.69
CA VAL A 100 -4.74 8.49 -9.41
C VAL A 100 -4.89 7.22 -8.58
N SER A 101 -6.10 6.68 -8.47
CA SER A 101 -6.36 5.47 -7.69
C SER A 101 -5.61 4.26 -8.26
N ILE A 102 -5.60 4.09 -9.59
CA ILE A 102 -4.79 3.05 -10.24
C ILE A 102 -3.30 3.24 -9.94
N GLY A 103 -2.79 4.48 -10.00
CA GLY A 103 -1.40 4.78 -9.66
C GLY A 103 -1.05 4.38 -8.22
N LEU A 104 -1.90 4.74 -7.26
CA LEU A 104 -1.73 4.37 -5.84
C LEU A 104 -1.80 2.86 -5.62
N LEU A 105 -2.73 2.16 -6.29
CA LEU A 105 -2.82 0.70 -6.25
C LEU A 105 -1.55 0.02 -6.76
N ILE A 106 -0.95 0.53 -7.84
CA ILE A 106 0.31 0.00 -8.38
C ILE A 106 1.46 0.19 -7.39
N ILE A 107 1.54 1.34 -6.70
CA ILE A 107 2.56 1.62 -5.69
C ILE A 107 2.48 0.60 -4.54
N GLU A 108 1.27 0.38 -4.00
CA GLU A 108 1.08 -0.57 -2.91
C GLU A 108 1.27 -2.02 -3.34
N ALA A 109 0.82 -2.39 -4.55
CA ALA A 109 1.07 -3.71 -5.11
C ALA A 109 2.57 -4.00 -5.29
N LYS A 110 3.36 -3.00 -5.73
CA LYS A 110 4.83 -3.11 -5.79
C LYS A 110 5.43 -3.32 -4.41
N SER A 111 4.97 -2.57 -3.40
CA SER A 111 5.44 -2.73 -2.02
C SER A 111 5.18 -4.15 -1.50
N LEU A 112 3.99 -4.69 -1.74
CA LEU A 112 3.63 -6.07 -1.37
C LEU A 112 4.56 -7.12 -2.03
N ILE A 113 4.86 -6.95 -3.32
CA ILE A 113 5.75 -7.88 -4.05
C ILE A 113 7.17 -7.83 -3.46
N GLU A 114 7.66 -6.64 -3.12
CA GLU A 114 8.97 -6.45 -2.50
C GLU A 114 9.04 -7.17 -1.14
N HIS A 115 8.06 -6.94 -0.26
CA HIS A 115 7.99 -7.63 1.05
C HIS A 115 7.89 -9.15 0.90
N ALA A 116 7.10 -9.62 -0.06
CA ALA A 116 6.98 -11.04 -0.34
C ALA A 116 8.29 -11.67 -0.83
N ARG A 117 9.10 -10.92 -1.60
CA ARG A 117 10.41 -11.37 -2.09
C ARG A 117 11.45 -11.41 -0.98
N GLU A 118 11.53 -10.36 -0.18
CA GLU A 118 12.44 -10.28 0.98
C GLU A 118 12.15 -11.36 2.02
N ARG A 119 10.87 -11.64 2.28
CA ARG A 119 10.47 -12.74 3.16
C ARG A 119 10.98 -14.10 2.66
N LYS A 120 10.89 -14.35 1.35
CA LYS A 120 11.36 -15.60 0.74
C LYS A 120 12.89 -15.73 0.81
N SER A 121 13.64 -14.65 0.58
CA SER A 121 15.11 -14.70 0.67
C SER A 121 15.57 -14.94 2.11
N LYS A 122 15.04 -14.19 3.09
CA LYS A 122 15.42 -14.36 4.51
C LYS A 122 15.15 -15.78 5.02
N ILE A 123 14.00 -16.37 4.67
CA ILE A 123 13.69 -17.76 5.04
C ILE A 123 14.69 -18.75 4.41
N LYS A 124 15.07 -18.54 3.15
CA LYS A 124 16.05 -19.38 2.46
C LYS A 124 17.44 -19.29 3.10
N ASP A 125 17.86 -18.08 3.48
CA ASP A 125 19.15 -17.87 4.13
C ASP A 125 19.21 -18.57 5.50
N ILE A 126 18.16 -18.45 6.31
CA ILE A 126 18.04 -19.16 7.59
C ILE A 126 18.08 -20.68 7.38
N GLN A 127 17.37 -21.21 6.38
CA GLN A 127 17.41 -22.64 6.07
C GLN A 127 18.81 -23.11 5.64
N ASN A 128 19.53 -22.33 4.83
CA ASN A 128 20.90 -22.64 4.42
C ASN A 128 21.86 -22.67 5.62
N ILE A 129 21.71 -21.71 6.55
CA ILE A 129 22.47 -21.68 7.80
C ILE A 129 22.19 -22.94 8.63
N ILE A 130 20.92 -23.33 8.82
CA ILE A 130 20.59 -24.54 9.57
C ILE A 130 21.19 -25.79 8.92
N GLN A 131 21.14 -25.90 7.59
CA GLN A 131 21.75 -27.01 6.86
C GLN A 131 23.27 -27.07 7.01
N SER A 132 23.96 -25.92 7.04
CA SER A 132 25.41 -25.89 7.26
C SER A 132 25.77 -26.23 8.70
N VAL A 133 24.94 -25.86 9.69
CA VAL A 133 25.08 -26.31 11.10
C VAL A 133 24.97 -27.83 11.19
N VAL A 134 23.92 -28.43 10.61
CA VAL A 134 23.67 -29.88 10.71
C VAL A 134 24.72 -30.70 9.96
N LYS A 135 25.28 -30.18 8.86
CA LYS A 135 26.37 -30.81 8.12
C LYS A 135 27.75 -30.64 8.77
N ALA A 136 27.91 -29.69 9.70
CA ALA A 136 29.17 -29.47 10.39
C ALA A 136 29.45 -30.63 11.37
N SER A 137 30.25 -31.61 10.94
CA SER A 137 30.67 -32.75 11.79
C SER A 137 31.97 -32.51 12.57
N SER A 138 32.53 -31.28 12.58
CA SER A 138 33.80 -30.94 13.25
C SER A 138 33.74 -29.60 14.00
N ASP A 139 34.45 -29.49 15.14
CA ASP A 139 34.52 -28.28 16.00
C ASP A 139 34.93 -26.99 15.25
N LYS A 140 35.68 -27.12 14.16
CA LYS A 140 36.07 -25.97 13.31
C LYS A 140 34.91 -25.43 12.48
N ASP A 141 34.03 -26.31 12.00
CA ASP A 141 32.85 -25.93 11.23
C ASP A 141 31.77 -25.36 12.16
N ALA A 142 31.66 -25.88 13.39
CA ALA A 142 30.79 -25.33 14.42
C ALA A 142 31.14 -23.86 14.76
N LYS A 143 32.43 -23.53 14.92
CA LYS A 143 32.87 -22.14 15.16
C LYS A 143 32.58 -21.20 13.98
N LYS A 144 32.74 -21.65 12.74
CA LYS A 144 32.40 -20.84 11.55
C LYS A 144 30.91 -20.59 11.43
N VAL A 145 30.10 -21.58 11.75
CA VAL A 145 28.64 -21.47 11.78
C VAL A 145 28.19 -20.48 12.85
N ILE A 146 28.74 -20.57 14.07
CA ILE A 146 28.45 -19.63 15.16
C ILE A 146 28.84 -18.20 14.76
N ALA A 147 29.97 -18.01 14.08
CA ALA A 147 30.36 -16.70 13.55
C ALA A 147 29.39 -16.18 12.46
N ALA A 148 28.94 -17.04 11.55
CA ALA A 148 27.97 -16.67 10.53
C ALA A 148 26.58 -16.32 11.12
N VAL A 149 26.17 -17.02 12.17
CA VAL A 149 24.94 -16.69 12.93
C VAL A 149 25.11 -15.38 13.69
N ALA A 150 26.27 -15.16 14.33
CA ALA A 150 26.57 -13.93 15.05
C ALA A 150 26.60 -12.70 14.11
N ASP A 151 27.17 -12.83 12.91
CA ASP A 151 27.14 -11.77 11.88
C ASP A 151 25.72 -11.51 11.35
N TYR A 152 24.93 -12.56 11.14
CA TYR A 152 23.54 -12.41 10.70
C TYR A 152 22.67 -11.70 11.75
N ILE A 153 22.91 -11.96 13.04
CA ILE A 153 22.22 -11.30 14.15
C ILE A 153 22.76 -9.87 14.37
N GLY A 154 24.09 -9.68 14.33
CA GLY A 154 24.74 -8.38 14.56
C GLY A 154 24.47 -7.35 13.45
N GLY A 155 24.38 -7.79 12.19
CA GLY A 155 24.05 -6.93 11.06
C GLY A 155 22.59 -6.45 11.02
N ASP A 156 21.67 -7.15 11.70
CA ASP A 156 20.26 -6.74 11.83
C ASP A 156 20.08 -5.71 12.98
N SER A 157 20.95 -5.72 14.00
CA SER A 157 20.96 -4.72 15.10
C SER A 157 21.57 -3.36 14.72
N ASP A 158 22.60 -3.34 13.86
CA ASP A 158 23.28 -2.09 13.48
C ASP A 158 22.40 -1.22 12.55
N LYS A 159 21.55 -1.86 11.74
CA LYS A 159 20.57 -1.15 10.90
C LYS A 159 19.38 -0.57 11.67
N ALA A 160 19.07 -1.10 12.86
CA ALA A 160 17.98 -0.62 13.71
C ALA A 160 18.35 0.60 14.57
N THR A 161 19.63 0.98 14.62
CA THR A 161 20.14 2.09 15.46
C THR A 161 20.40 3.36 14.63
N ILE A 162 20.30 3.29 13.30
CA ILE A 162 20.64 4.40 12.37
C ILE A 162 19.40 4.99 11.66
N GLU A 163 18.21 4.39 11.78
CA GLU A 163 16.94 4.97 11.27
C GLU A 163 16.10 5.69 12.34
#